data_AF-A0A534VYS3-F1
#
_entry.id   AF-A0A534VYS3-F1
#
_cell.length_a   1.000
_cell.length_b   1.000
_cell.length_c   1.000
_cell.angle_alpha   90.00
_cell.angle_beta   90.00
_cell.angle_gamma   90.00
#
_symmetry.space_group_name_H-M   'P 1'
#
loop_
_entity.id
_entity.type
_entity.pdbx_description
1 polymer ?
#
loop_
_entity_poly.entity_id
_entity_poly.type
_entity_poly.pdbx_seq_one_letter_code
_entity_poly.pdbx_strand_id
1 'polypeptide(L)'
;MGGVSLSYPETGRPPLGRLDDPAPHARLLSNGRYTVLVTGAGSGFSRWDGLALTAWSADRTEDAEGFFLYVRDLERGVFWSLGHQPVQRPAARYRVRYRPGMVTIARLDEGIEAALDVAVVADGD
;
A
#
# COMPACT_ATOMS: atom_id res chain seq x y z
N MET A 1 36.30 -26.80 29.02
CA MET A 1 34.89 -27.02 28.68
C MET A 1 34.41 -25.80 27.90
N GLY A 2 34.21 -25.97 26.60
CA GLY A 2 34.05 -24.88 25.65
C GLY A 2 32.65 -24.26 25.69
N GLY A 3 32.58 -22.94 25.76
CA GLY A 3 31.39 -22.17 25.41
C GLY A 3 31.48 -21.77 23.95
N VAL A 4 30.48 -22.14 23.15
CA VAL A 4 30.37 -21.68 21.75
C VAL A 4 29.70 -20.31 21.78
N SER A 5 30.45 -19.28 21.41
CA SER A 5 29.91 -17.95 21.12
C SER A 5 29.39 -17.94 19.69
N LEU A 6 28.07 -17.89 19.51
CA LEU A 6 27.47 -17.64 18.19
C LEU A 6 27.66 -16.15 17.87
N SER A 7 28.61 -15.84 17.00
CA SER A 7 28.69 -14.53 16.35
C SER A 7 27.67 -14.51 15.20
N TYR A 8 26.72 -13.59 15.29
CA TYR A 8 25.87 -13.25 14.15
C TYR A 8 26.73 -12.41 13.18
N PRO A 9 26.88 -12.78 11.90
CA PRO A 9 27.44 -11.86 10.94
C PRO A 9 26.50 -10.66 10.83
N GLU A 10 27.06 -9.44 10.80
CA GLU A 10 26.36 -8.25 10.34
C GLU A 10 25.96 -8.44 8.88
N THR A 11 24.86 -9.14 8.65
CA THR A 11 24.29 -9.26 7.32
C THR A 11 23.61 -7.93 7.01
N GLY A 12 24.24 -7.20 6.08
CA GLY A 12 23.87 -5.89 5.59
C GLY A 12 22.37 -5.62 5.62
N ARG A 13 22.00 -4.63 6.43
CA ARG A 13 20.73 -3.95 6.27
C ARG A 13 20.74 -3.35 4.86
N PRO A 14 19.84 -3.75 3.94
CA PRO A 14 19.82 -3.15 2.62
C PRO A 14 19.59 -1.64 2.77
N PRO A 15 20.23 -0.80 1.94
CA PRO A 15 20.01 0.64 1.98
C PRO A 15 18.52 0.92 1.78
N LEU A 16 17.97 1.87 2.54
CA LEU A 16 16.59 2.31 2.37
C LEU A 16 16.41 2.75 0.91
N GLY A 17 15.57 2.01 0.18
CA GLY A 17 15.50 1.98 -1.28
C GLY A 17 15.27 3.34 -1.94
N ARG A 18 15.90 3.51 -3.12
CA ARG A 18 15.58 4.56 -4.10
C ARG A 18 14.15 4.36 -4.61
N LEU A 19 13.54 5.43 -5.13
CA LEU A 19 12.18 5.49 -5.68
C LEU A 19 11.84 4.47 -6.81
N ASP A 20 12.80 3.66 -7.25
CA ASP A 20 12.66 2.62 -8.29
C ASP A 20 12.69 1.18 -7.71
N ASP A 21 12.52 1.01 -6.39
CA ASP A 21 12.55 -0.29 -5.72
C ASP A 21 11.25 -1.09 -5.98
N PRO A 22 11.32 -2.36 -6.42
CA PRO A 22 10.14 -3.20 -6.66
C PRO A 22 9.34 -3.56 -5.39
N ALA A 23 9.83 -3.25 -4.19
CA ALA A 23 9.03 -3.34 -2.97
C ALA A 23 8.17 -2.07 -2.82
N PRO A 24 6.83 -2.17 -2.75
CA PRO A 24 6.00 -0.99 -2.70
C PRO A 24 6.31 -0.21 -1.42
N HIS A 25 6.72 1.05 -1.56
CA HIS A 25 6.95 1.95 -0.43
C HIS A 25 5.64 2.16 0.36
N ALA A 26 5.36 1.29 1.34
CA ALA A 26 4.17 1.40 2.16
C ALA A 26 4.27 2.60 3.12
N ARG A 27 3.13 3.21 3.43
CA ARG A 27 3.00 4.25 4.45
C ARG A 27 2.03 3.82 5.53
N LEU A 28 2.42 4.09 6.77
CA LEU A 28 1.57 3.99 7.93
C LEU A 28 0.99 5.38 8.22
N LEU A 29 -0.33 5.48 8.27
CA LEU A 29 -1.10 6.67 8.63
C LEU A 29 -1.86 6.36 9.92
N SER A 30 -1.79 7.22 10.93
CA SER A 30 -2.47 6.97 12.19
C SER A 30 -2.75 8.25 12.97
N ASN A 31 -3.85 8.24 13.72
CA ASN A 31 -4.19 9.26 14.73
C ASN A 31 -4.08 8.70 16.17
N GLY A 32 -3.43 7.55 16.36
CA GLY A 32 -3.33 6.87 17.65
C GLY A 32 -4.31 5.70 17.79
N ARG A 33 -5.62 5.94 17.57
CA ARG A 33 -6.66 4.88 17.65
C ARG A 33 -6.82 4.14 16.34
N TYR A 34 -6.96 4.89 15.25
CA TYR A 34 -7.07 4.34 13.91
C TYR A 34 -5.70 4.28 13.25
N THR A 35 -5.40 3.18 12.57
CA THR A 35 -4.17 3.00 11.80
C THR A 35 -4.51 2.41 10.44
N VAL A 36 -3.92 2.98 9.39
CA VAL A 36 -3.98 2.50 8.01
C VAL A 36 -2.57 2.29 7.51
N LEU A 37 -2.27 1.11 6.97
CA LEU A 37 -1.12 0.92 6.09
C LEU A 37 -1.63 0.92 4.65
N VAL A 38 -0.96 1.64 3.77
CA VAL A 38 -1.26 1.66 2.34
C VAL A 38 0.02 1.54 1.54
N THR A 39 0.04 0.63 0.56
CA THR A 39 1.17 0.41 -0.35
C THR A 39 1.04 1.30 -1.58
N GLY A 40 2.13 1.44 -2.35
CA GLY A 40 2.06 2.08 -3.66
C GLY A 40 1.17 1.34 -4.67
N ALA A 41 0.85 0.06 -4.44
CA ALA A 41 -0.06 -0.72 -5.25
C ALA A 41 -1.54 -0.54 -4.84
N GLY A 42 -1.82 0.19 -3.75
CA GLY A 42 -3.18 0.46 -3.26
C GLY A 42 -3.78 -0.62 -2.36
N SER A 43 -3.02 -1.67 -2.07
CA SER A 43 -3.30 -2.65 -1.01
C SER A 43 -2.88 -2.12 0.36
N GLY A 44 -3.21 -2.88 1.41
CA GLY A 44 -2.80 -2.60 2.78
C GLY A 44 -3.84 -3.06 3.78
N PHE A 45 -3.98 -2.35 4.90
CA PHE A 45 -4.98 -2.69 5.90
C PHE A 45 -5.41 -1.50 6.73
N SER A 46 -6.49 -1.66 7.49
CA SER A 46 -6.86 -0.77 8.57
C SER A 46 -7.18 -1.49 9.87
N ARG A 47 -6.89 -0.82 11.00
CA ARG A 47 -7.18 -1.30 12.36
C ARG A 47 -7.64 -0.15 13.25
N TRP A 48 -8.47 -0.45 14.22
CA TRP A 48 -8.95 0.46 15.26
C TRP A 48 -8.66 -0.12 16.65
N ASP A 49 -7.91 0.58 17.50
CA ASP A 49 -7.54 0.15 18.86
C ASP A 49 -7.03 -1.31 18.94
N GLY A 50 -6.22 -1.69 17.94
CA GLY A 50 -5.66 -3.04 17.85
C GLY A 50 -6.58 -4.09 17.21
N LEU A 51 -7.84 -3.76 16.93
CA LEU A 51 -8.78 -4.61 16.20
C LEU A 51 -8.62 -4.40 14.69
N ALA A 52 -8.38 -5.48 13.94
CA ALA A 52 -8.33 -5.42 12.49
C ALA A 52 -9.73 -5.13 11.92
N LEU A 53 -9.86 -4.09 11.08
CA LEU A 53 -11.09 -3.78 10.35
C LEU A 53 -11.09 -4.39 8.94
N THR A 54 -9.91 -4.52 8.34
CA THR A 54 -9.69 -5.28 7.10
C THR A 54 -8.73 -6.42 7.37
N ALA A 55 -8.84 -7.49 6.58
CA ALA A 55 -7.87 -8.59 6.62
C ALA A 55 -6.44 -8.10 6.35
N TRP A 56 -5.47 -8.72 7.00
CA TRP A 56 -4.05 -8.59 6.70
C TRP A 56 -3.30 -9.88 7.00
N SER A 57 -2.53 -10.35 6.03
CA SER A 57 -1.57 -11.42 6.04
C SER A 57 -0.17 -10.81 5.98
N ALA A 58 0.69 -11.23 6.91
CA ALA A 58 2.10 -10.85 6.90
C ALA A 58 2.89 -11.48 5.74
N ASP A 59 2.25 -12.35 4.96
CA ASP A 59 2.81 -12.93 3.74
C ASP A 59 2.80 -11.90 2.61
N ARG A 60 3.94 -11.22 2.44
CA ARG A 60 4.15 -10.19 1.40
C ARG A 60 4.10 -10.72 -0.03
N THR A 61 4.01 -12.04 -0.21
CA THR A 61 3.91 -12.65 -1.54
C THR A 61 2.55 -12.36 -2.16
N GLU A 62 1.51 -12.16 -1.35
CA GLU A 62 0.15 -11.84 -1.78
C GLU A 62 -0.24 -10.44 -1.31
N ASP A 63 0.15 -9.41 -2.09
CA ASP A 63 -0.22 -8.01 -1.84
C ASP A 63 -1.67 -7.71 -2.28
N ALA A 64 -2.63 -8.56 -1.92
CA ALA A 64 -4.01 -8.55 -2.45
C ALA A 64 -5.08 -8.27 -1.39
N GLU A 65 -4.67 -7.83 -0.20
CA GLU A 65 -5.59 -7.49 0.89
C GLU A 65 -5.68 -5.98 1.12
N GLY A 66 -6.79 -5.55 1.70
CA GLY A 66 -7.07 -4.16 2.02
C GLY A 66 -8.46 -3.73 1.55
N PHE A 67 -8.59 -2.45 1.27
CA PHE A 67 -9.81 -1.82 0.77
C PHE A 67 -9.58 -1.34 -0.65
N PHE A 68 -10.45 -1.77 -1.57
CA PHE A 68 -10.27 -1.52 -3.00
C PHE A 68 -11.47 -0.78 -3.58
N LEU A 69 -11.16 0.20 -4.42
CA LEU A 69 -12.13 0.92 -5.24
C LEU A 69 -11.94 0.49 -6.69
N TYR A 70 -13.05 0.21 -7.37
CA TYR A 70 -13.05 -0.22 -8.77
C TYR A 70 -13.70 0.84 -9.64
N VAL A 71 -13.14 1.02 -10.84
CA VAL A 71 -13.72 1.83 -11.91
C VAL A 71 -14.05 0.89 -13.05
N ARG A 72 -15.24 1.08 -13.65
CA ARG A 72 -15.70 0.32 -14.81
C ARG A 72 -16.13 1.27 -15.91
N ASP A 73 -15.52 1.13 -17.08
CA ASP A 73 -15.99 1.74 -18.32
C ASP A 73 -17.15 0.87 -18.86
N LEU A 74 -18.36 1.44 -18.90
CA LEU A 74 -19.55 0.73 -19.34
C LEU A 74 -19.65 0.61 -20.86
N GLU A 75 -19.04 1.52 -21.61
CA GLU A 75 -19.04 1.51 -23.07
C GLU A 75 -18.09 0.43 -23.61
N ARG A 76 -16.89 0.33 -23.01
CA ARG A 76 -15.88 -0.66 -23.38
C ARG A 76 -16.03 -1.99 -22.66
N GLY A 77 -16.80 -2.03 -21.57
CA GLY A 77 -17.01 -3.23 -20.76
C GLY A 77 -15.80 -3.66 -19.93
N VAL A 78 -14.80 -2.79 -19.75
CA VAL A 78 -13.57 -3.07 -19.00
C VAL A 78 -13.61 -2.43 -17.61
N PHE A 79 -12.85 -2.99 -16.67
CA PHE A 79 -12.74 -2.46 -15.31
C PHE A 79 -11.31 -2.56 -14.77
N TRP A 80 -11.01 -1.77 -13.74
CA TRP A 80 -9.73 -1.77 -13.03
C TRP A 80 -9.91 -1.29 -11.59
N SER A 81 -8.94 -1.59 -10.73
CA SER A 81 -8.83 -1.03 -9.37
C SER A 81 -8.17 0.36 -9.38
N LEU A 82 -8.47 1.25 -8.43
CA LEU A 82 -7.79 2.55 -8.34
C LEU A 82 -6.31 2.43 -7.93
N GLY A 83 -5.97 1.39 -7.17
CA GLY A 83 -4.60 0.88 -7.03
C GLY A 83 -4.23 -0.09 -8.15
N HIS A 84 -2.95 -0.47 -8.24
CA HIS A 84 -2.54 -1.57 -9.11
C HIS A 84 -3.19 -2.90 -8.68
N GLN A 85 -3.29 -3.14 -7.37
CA GLN A 85 -3.97 -4.31 -6.81
C GLN A 85 -5.48 -4.06 -6.61
N PRO A 86 -6.33 -5.09 -6.67
CA PRO A 86 -6.00 -6.50 -6.93
C PRO A 86 -6.08 -6.88 -8.41
N VAL A 87 -6.52 -5.98 -9.29
CA VAL A 87 -6.80 -6.31 -10.71
C VAL A 87 -5.49 -6.48 -11.51
N GLN A 88 -4.40 -5.86 -11.07
CA GLN A 88 -3.06 -5.90 -11.67
C GLN A 88 -3.02 -5.45 -13.14
N ARG A 89 -4.03 -4.67 -13.57
CA ARG A 89 -4.10 -4.11 -14.91
C ARG A 89 -3.07 -2.97 -15.05
N PRO A 90 -2.17 -3.01 -16.06
CA PRO A 90 -1.30 -1.90 -16.38
C PRO A 90 -2.10 -0.65 -16.75
N ALA A 91 -1.76 0.49 -16.14
CA ALA A 91 -2.33 1.79 -16.49
C ALA A 91 -1.45 2.48 -17.54
N ALA A 92 -2.03 3.33 -18.40
CA ALA A 92 -1.26 4.15 -19.32
C ALA A 92 -0.37 5.17 -18.59
N ARG A 93 -0.82 5.62 -17.41
CA ARG A 93 -0.01 6.36 -16.44
C ARG A 93 -0.36 5.88 -15.04
N TYR A 94 0.63 5.69 -14.19
CA TYR A 94 0.45 5.37 -12.78
C TYR A 94 1.45 6.20 -11.95
N ARG A 95 0.97 6.88 -10.91
CA ARG A 95 1.81 7.71 -10.05
C ARG A 95 1.37 7.58 -8.60
N VAL A 96 2.33 7.38 -7.72
CA VAL A 96 2.12 7.45 -6.28
C VAL A 96 2.85 8.65 -5.72
N ARG A 97 2.18 9.41 -4.85
CA ARG A 97 2.76 10.56 -4.16
C ARG A 97 2.51 10.43 -2.67
N TYR A 98 3.58 10.59 -1.91
CA TYR A 98 3.55 10.56 -0.45
C TYR A 98 3.67 11.99 0.09
N ARG A 99 2.71 12.39 0.91
CA ARG A 99 2.74 13.65 1.67
C ARG A 99 2.60 13.31 3.16
N PRO A 100 3.05 14.19 4.08
CA PRO A 100 2.76 14.01 5.49
C PRO A 100 1.25 13.77 5.72
N GLY A 101 0.91 12.66 6.37
CA GLY A 101 -0.48 12.28 6.67
C GLY A 101 -1.33 11.80 5.48
N MET A 102 -0.79 11.69 4.26
CA MET A 102 -1.59 11.33 3.08
C MET A 102 -0.80 10.59 2.00
N VAL A 103 -1.45 9.63 1.35
CA VAL A 103 -0.97 8.97 0.14
C VAL A 103 -1.94 9.24 -1.01
N THR A 104 -1.42 9.65 -2.16
CA THR A 104 -2.19 9.78 -3.40
C THR A 104 -1.75 8.72 -4.39
N ILE A 105 -2.69 7.95 -4.92
CA ILE A 105 -2.51 7.10 -6.10
C ILE A 105 -3.29 7.72 -7.25
N ALA A 106 -2.63 8.01 -8.36
CA ALA A 106 -3.26 8.55 -9.56
C ALA A 106 -2.98 7.65 -10.75
N ARG A 107 -4.01 7.33 -11.54
CA ARG A 107 -3.89 6.49 -12.72
C ARG A 107 -4.72 6.99 -13.90
N LEU A 108 -4.28 6.66 -15.11
CA LEU A 108 -4.97 6.92 -16.38
C LEU A 108 -5.20 5.59 -17.10
N ASP A 109 -6.46 5.26 -17.35
CA ASP A 109 -6.88 4.03 -18.01
C ASP A 109 -8.00 4.36 -19.00
N GLU A 110 -7.88 3.91 -20.25
CA GLU A 110 -8.91 4.14 -21.29
C GLU A 110 -9.35 5.61 -21.46
N GLY A 111 -8.45 6.55 -21.20
CA GLY A 111 -8.75 8.00 -21.25
C GLY A 111 -9.41 8.56 -19.98
N ILE A 112 -9.63 7.74 -18.95
CA ILE A 112 -10.18 8.16 -17.66
C ILE A 112 -9.04 8.38 -16.66
N GLU A 113 -8.84 9.63 -16.23
CA GLU A 113 -7.92 9.96 -15.13
C GLU A 113 -8.67 9.90 -13.80
N ALA A 114 -8.13 9.15 -12.85
CA ALA A 114 -8.68 9.01 -11.51
C ALA A 114 -7.57 9.12 -10.45
N ALA A 115 -7.94 9.65 -9.28
CA ALA A 115 -7.05 9.75 -8.13
C ALA A 115 -7.74 9.24 -6.85
N LEU A 116 -7.00 8.47 -6.06
CA LEU A 116 -7.34 8.01 -4.73
C LEU A 116 -6.43 8.70 -3.73
N ASP A 117 -7.00 9.56 -2.88
CA ASP A 117 -6.32 10.12 -1.72
C ASP A 117 -6.69 9.33 -0.46
N VAL A 118 -5.70 8.82 0.24
CA VAL A 118 -5.84 8.08 1.51
C VAL A 118 -5.19 8.89 2.62
N ALA A 119 -5.98 9.25 3.64
CA ALA A 119 -5.54 10.01 4.80
C ALA A 119 -6.22 9.48 6.07
N VAL A 120 -5.58 9.68 7.21
CA VAL A 120 -6.20 9.49 8.54
C VAL A 120 -6.26 10.86 9.20
N VAL A 121 -7.47 11.31 9.52
CA VAL A 121 -7.70 12.61 10.18
C VAL A 121 -7.25 12.52 11.63
N ALA A 122 -6.56 13.56 12.12
CA ALA A 122 -6.07 13.61 13.50
C ALA A 122 -7.20 13.55 14.53
N ASP A 123 -8.35 14.17 14.24
CA ASP A 123 -9.48 14.34 15.17
C ASP A 123 -10.80 13.82 14.58
N GLY A 124 -10.87 12.53 14.27
CA GLY A 124 -12.11 11.87 13.87
C GLY A 124 -12.27 10.57 14.65
N ASP A 125 -13.25 10.54 15.55
CA ASP A 125 -13.87 9.29 16.01
C ASP A 125 -14.75 8.71 14.88
#